data_AF-A0A972V1F8-F1
#
_entry.id   AF-A0A972V1F8-F1
#
_cell.length_a   1.000
_cell.length_b   1.000
_cell.length_c   1.000
_cell.angle_alpha   90.00
_cell.angle_beta   90.00
_cell.angle_gamma   90.00
#
_symmetry.space_group_name_H-M   'P 1'
#
loop_
_entity.id
_entity.type
_entity.pdbx_description
1 polymer ?
#
loop_
_entity_poly.entity_id
_entity_poly.type
_entity_poly.pdbx_seq_one_letter_code
_entity_poly.pdbx_strand_id
1 'polypeptide(L)'
;MKNIIKYVARILVGVTFIFSGFVKGIDPLGSTYKFTDYFHAMSLDWMVWSAFSLGILLAFAEFAIGVSMLFNIKVKFFAWPALLFMVFFTTLTLWIAIANPVTDCGCFGDALVISNWETFFKNIVLIILAFIIFHYRKTFETKSTIKLSNAAGIISVIIYFGFVIFSYNHLPVFDFRPYKVGVNISESMSVPADAPIETYKNTFYYKNKKTGKVKKFSEQNYPWQDTINWEYESIETKLINEGYEPPIHDFTMDTPEGDNVIDFFIHDENYVFIMVAYDLSKTSTSEISKINELALWAGDNSFSFIGLTSTAFDESNAFLSETGLPIEFFTCDEITLKTIIRSNPGLIAIKNGTIIGKWHNNDIPSPEEFSNKFLNK
;
A
#
# COMPACT_ATOMS: atom_id res chain seq x y z
N MET A 1 26.80 1.47 -31.65
CA MET A 1 26.62 1.25 -30.20
C MET A 1 26.17 2.49 -29.42
N LYS A 2 26.95 3.59 -29.35
CA LYS A 2 26.61 4.77 -28.52
C LYS A 2 25.21 5.35 -28.77
N ASN A 3 24.75 5.35 -30.03
CA ASN A 3 23.38 5.79 -30.37
C ASN A 3 22.29 4.84 -29.88
N ILE A 4 22.54 3.54 -29.80
CA ILE A 4 21.52 2.57 -29.36
C ILE A 4 21.33 2.69 -27.84
N ILE A 5 22.43 2.79 -27.09
CA ILE A 5 22.42 2.86 -25.62
C ILE A 5 21.58 4.04 -25.12
N LYS A 6 21.71 5.22 -25.72
CA LYS A 6 20.92 6.41 -25.30
C LYS A 6 19.42 6.24 -25.55
N TYR A 7 19.01 5.54 -26.61
CA TYR A 7 17.59 5.29 -26.88
C TYR A 7 17.03 4.21 -25.98
N VAL A 8 17.78 3.14 -25.73
CA VAL A 8 17.40 2.07 -24.80
C VAL A 8 17.25 2.63 -23.39
N ALA A 9 18.24 3.39 -22.90
CA ALA A 9 18.16 4.04 -21.59
C ALA A 9 16.91 4.93 -21.46
N ARG A 10 16.65 5.74 -22.48
CA ARG A 10 15.46 6.62 -22.53
C ARG A 10 14.15 5.82 -22.49
N ILE A 11 14.04 4.73 -23.24
CA ILE A 11 12.82 3.91 -23.27
C ILE A 11 12.62 3.20 -21.93
N LEU A 12 13.67 2.60 -21.36
CA LEU A 12 13.59 1.90 -20.07
C LEU A 12 13.17 2.84 -18.94
N VAL A 13 13.82 4.00 -18.84
CA VAL A 13 13.44 5.03 -17.86
C VAL A 13 12.01 5.51 -18.13
N GLY A 14 11.65 5.76 -19.39
CA GLY A 14 10.32 6.21 -19.78
C GLY A 14 9.21 5.24 -19.36
N VAL A 15 9.32 3.97 -19.72
CA VAL A 15 8.34 2.94 -19.36
C VAL A 15 8.26 2.78 -17.84
N THR A 16 9.40 2.74 -17.16
CA THR A 16 9.45 2.57 -15.70
C THR A 16 8.74 3.71 -14.97
N PHE A 17 9.02 4.96 -15.38
CA PHE A 17 8.43 6.15 -14.77
C PHE A 17 6.95 6.30 -15.10
N ILE A 18 6.52 5.94 -16.32
CA ILE A 18 5.09 5.90 -16.67
C ILE A 18 4.36 4.90 -15.78
N PHE A 19 4.87 3.68 -15.67
CA PHE A 19 4.26 2.63 -14.86
C PHE A 19 4.21 3.05 -13.38
N SER A 20 5.31 3.55 -12.84
CA SER A 20 5.40 4.08 -11.47
C SER A 20 4.39 5.20 -11.20
N GLY A 21 4.39 6.23 -12.04
CA GLY A 21 3.47 7.37 -11.88
C GLY A 21 2.01 6.98 -12.10
N PHE A 22 1.72 6.06 -13.01
CA PHE A 22 0.37 5.55 -13.25
C PHE A 22 -0.17 4.78 -12.05
N VAL A 23 0.59 3.82 -11.50
CA VAL A 23 0.13 3.04 -10.34
C VAL A 23 -0.12 3.93 -9.12
N LYS A 24 0.77 4.92 -8.87
CA LYS A 24 0.54 5.91 -7.82
C LYS A 24 -0.66 6.83 -8.10
N GLY A 25 -0.94 7.11 -9.36
CA GLY A 25 -2.05 7.97 -9.78
C GLY A 25 -3.42 7.32 -9.68
N ILE A 26 -3.52 6.00 -9.89
CA ILE A 26 -4.78 5.26 -9.68
C ILE A 26 -5.09 5.03 -8.20
N ASP A 27 -4.11 5.17 -7.31
CA ASP A 27 -4.30 5.09 -5.86
C ASP A 27 -3.73 6.34 -5.16
N PRO A 28 -4.42 7.50 -5.26
CA PRO A 28 -3.96 8.74 -4.65
C PRO A 28 -3.90 8.67 -3.12
N LEU A 29 -4.78 7.88 -2.50
CA LEU A 29 -4.79 7.70 -1.04
C LEU A 29 -3.61 6.83 -0.59
N GLY A 30 -3.25 5.78 -1.32
CA GLY A 30 -2.06 4.97 -1.04
C GLY A 30 -0.78 5.80 -1.01
N SER A 31 -0.60 6.70 -1.98
CA SER A 31 0.52 7.66 -1.97
C SER A 31 0.48 8.58 -0.76
N THR A 32 -0.72 9.06 -0.38
CA THR A 32 -0.91 9.93 0.78
C THR A 32 -0.48 9.26 2.07
N TYR A 33 -0.89 8.01 2.31
CA TYR A 33 -0.53 7.27 3.52
C TYR A 33 0.97 7.05 3.61
N LYS A 34 1.64 6.69 2.50
CA LYS A 34 3.10 6.55 2.51
C LYS A 34 3.83 7.86 2.81
N PHE A 35 3.35 8.99 2.31
CA PHE A 35 3.91 10.30 2.69
C PHE A 35 3.73 10.60 4.18
N THR A 36 2.56 10.28 4.74
CA THR A 36 2.30 10.40 6.17
C THR A 36 3.26 9.51 6.99
N ASP A 37 3.47 8.26 6.59
CA ASP A 37 4.43 7.35 7.25
C ASP A 37 5.86 7.91 7.21
N TYR A 38 6.30 8.44 6.07
CA TYR A 38 7.60 9.09 5.96
C TYR A 38 7.71 10.31 6.86
N PHE A 39 6.67 11.14 6.94
CA PHE A 39 6.69 12.31 7.82
C PHE A 39 6.76 11.92 9.28
N HIS A 40 6.00 10.93 9.73
CA HIS A 40 6.09 10.44 11.11
C HIS A 40 7.48 9.84 11.41
N ALA A 41 8.00 9.00 10.52
CA ALA A 41 9.34 8.41 10.66
C ALA A 41 10.46 9.45 10.71
N MET A 42 10.29 10.58 10.03
CA MET A 42 11.25 11.69 10.03
C MET A 42 10.95 12.77 11.10
N SER A 43 9.95 12.55 11.95
CA SER A 43 9.47 13.52 12.96
C SER A 43 9.06 14.88 12.36
N LEU A 44 8.40 14.84 11.20
CA LEU A 44 7.89 15.97 10.42
C LEU A 44 6.35 15.99 10.40
N ASP A 45 5.71 15.72 11.54
CA ASP A 45 4.24 15.65 11.67
C ASP A 45 3.51 16.90 11.14
N TRP A 46 4.17 18.07 11.25
CA TRP A 46 3.65 19.34 10.73
C TRP A 46 3.48 19.37 9.20
N MET A 47 4.03 18.41 8.46
CA MET A 47 3.90 18.30 7.00
C MET A 47 2.75 17.38 6.55
N VAL A 48 2.10 16.65 7.46
CA VAL A 48 1.06 15.66 7.14
C VAL A 48 -0.11 16.26 6.35
N TRP A 49 -0.49 17.51 6.61
CA TRP A 49 -1.53 18.21 5.84
C TRP A 49 -1.21 18.32 4.34
N SER A 50 0.06 18.26 3.96
CA SER A 50 0.52 18.36 2.58
C SER A 50 0.68 17.02 1.87
N ALA A 51 0.55 15.89 2.60
CA ALA A 51 0.82 14.54 2.09
C ALA A 51 0.01 14.20 0.83
N PHE A 52 -1.29 14.57 0.81
CA PHE A 52 -2.16 14.33 -0.34
C PHE A 52 -1.69 15.07 -1.60
N SER A 53 -1.44 16.37 -1.46
CA SER A 53 -0.96 17.22 -2.56
C SER A 53 0.40 16.75 -3.07
N LEU A 54 1.32 16.40 -2.16
CA LEU A 54 2.64 15.91 -2.53
C LEU A 54 2.58 14.53 -3.19
N GLY A 55 1.71 13.64 -2.73
CA GLY A 55 1.48 12.33 -3.36
C GLY A 55 1.06 12.46 -4.82
N ILE A 56 0.05 13.30 -5.09
CA ILE A 56 -0.44 13.55 -6.46
C ILE A 56 0.64 14.22 -7.31
N LEU A 57 1.30 15.26 -6.79
CA LEU A 57 2.33 16.01 -7.53
C LEU A 57 3.54 15.14 -7.86
N LEU A 58 3.97 14.29 -6.93
CA LEU A 58 5.08 13.36 -7.12
C LEU A 58 4.75 12.33 -8.20
N ALA A 59 3.58 11.68 -8.09
CA ALA A 59 3.13 10.69 -9.06
C ALA A 59 2.93 11.31 -10.46
N PHE A 60 2.42 12.54 -10.53
CA PHE A 60 2.32 13.30 -11.77
C PHE A 60 3.70 13.63 -12.35
N ALA A 61 4.66 14.05 -11.52
CA ALA A 61 6.01 14.36 -11.97
C ALA A 61 6.69 13.12 -12.57
N GLU A 62 6.56 11.96 -11.92
CA GLU A 62 7.03 10.68 -12.45
C GLU A 62 6.40 10.37 -13.81
N PHE A 63 5.08 10.41 -13.88
CA PHE A 63 4.34 10.12 -15.11
C PHE A 63 4.73 11.07 -16.24
N ALA A 64 4.83 12.38 -15.98
CA ALA A 64 5.19 13.40 -16.95
C ALA A 64 6.64 13.23 -17.46
N ILE A 65 7.59 12.93 -16.56
CA ILE A 65 8.97 12.58 -16.93
C ILE A 65 8.95 11.32 -17.81
N GLY A 66 8.19 10.30 -17.42
CA GLY A 66 8.09 9.04 -18.14
C GLY A 66 7.56 9.22 -19.57
N VAL A 67 6.44 9.94 -19.74
CA VAL A 67 5.84 10.29 -21.04
C VAL A 67 6.84 11.07 -21.89
N SER A 68 7.50 12.07 -21.30
CA SER A 68 8.55 12.84 -21.99
C SER A 68 9.65 11.93 -22.53
N MET A 69 10.16 11.04 -21.69
CA MET A 69 11.23 10.11 -22.05
C MET A 69 10.75 9.13 -23.12
N LEU A 70 9.61 8.48 -22.97
CA LEU A 70 9.12 7.48 -23.93
C LEU A 70 8.88 8.08 -25.32
N PHE A 71 8.14 9.19 -25.40
CA PHE A 71 7.72 9.81 -26.67
C PHE A 71 8.70 10.84 -27.24
N ASN A 72 9.87 11.03 -26.61
CA ASN A 72 10.91 11.98 -27.06
C ASN A 72 10.43 13.44 -27.04
N ILE A 73 9.58 13.80 -26.08
CA ILE A 73 8.98 15.13 -25.93
C ILE A 73 9.86 15.98 -25.01
N LYS A 74 10.50 17.03 -25.53
CA LYS A 74 11.32 17.98 -24.73
C LYS A 74 12.35 17.32 -23.79
N VAL A 75 12.99 16.22 -24.21
CA VAL A 75 13.96 15.45 -23.39
C VAL A 75 15.07 16.33 -22.79
N LYS A 76 15.52 17.37 -23.50
CA LYS A 76 16.52 18.34 -22.99
C LYS A 76 16.10 19.00 -21.68
N PHE A 77 14.81 19.30 -21.54
CA PHE A 77 14.23 19.89 -20.34
C PHE A 77 14.02 18.82 -19.27
N PHE A 78 13.32 17.73 -19.60
CA PHE A 78 12.96 16.68 -18.64
C PHE A 78 14.11 15.80 -18.16
N ALA A 79 15.27 15.82 -18.83
CA ALA A 79 16.47 15.12 -18.34
C ALA A 79 17.00 15.69 -17.01
N TRP A 80 16.81 16.99 -16.75
CA TRP A 80 17.17 17.60 -15.47
C TRP A 80 16.31 17.10 -14.30
N PRO A 81 14.97 17.23 -14.33
CA PRO A 81 14.14 16.72 -13.26
C PRO A 81 14.22 15.20 -13.16
N ALA A 82 14.38 14.44 -14.26
CA ALA A 82 14.60 13.00 -14.17
C ALA A 82 15.85 12.63 -13.36
N LEU A 83 16.97 13.32 -13.59
CA LEU A 83 18.20 13.07 -12.83
C LEU A 83 18.06 13.50 -11.36
N LEU A 84 17.49 14.68 -11.10
CA LEU A 84 17.26 15.16 -9.73
C LEU A 84 16.34 14.22 -8.96
N PHE A 85 15.27 13.77 -9.60
CA PHE A 85 14.32 12.81 -9.07
C PHE A 85 15.03 11.51 -8.69
N MET A 86 15.84 10.95 -9.59
CA MET A 86 16.60 9.74 -9.29
C MET A 86 17.63 9.93 -8.17
N VAL A 87 18.32 11.08 -8.11
CA VAL A 87 19.26 11.39 -7.00
C VAL A 87 18.51 11.40 -5.66
N PHE A 88 17.37 12.07 -5.59
CA PHE A 88 16.54 12.13 -4.40
C PHE A 88 16.07 10.73 -3.99
N PHE A 89 15.42 9.99 -4.90
CA PHE A 89 14.89 8.66 -4.59
C PHE A 89 15.96 7.64 -4.26
N THR A 90 17.11 7.66 -4.94
CA THR A 90 18.22 6.75 -4.61
C THR A 90 18.70 6.99 -3.19
N THR A 91 18.83 8.26 -2.78
CA THR A 91 19.25 8.64 -1.41
C THR A 91 18.20 8.25 -0.37
N LEU A 92 16.92 8.53 -0.64
CA LEU A 92 15.81 8.14 0.22
C LEU A 92 15.77 6.61 0.39
N THR A 93 15.86 5.85 -0.70
CA THR A 93 15.81 4.38 -0.64
C THR A 93 17.03 3.76 0.04
N LEU A 94 18.19 4.42 0.01
CA LEU A 94 19.33 3.99 0.80
C LEU A 94 19.07 4.15 2.30
N TRP A 95 18.49 5.27 2.71
CA TRP A 95 18.10 5.49 4.10
C TRP A 95 17.10 4.44 4.56
N ILE A 96 16.06 4.16 3.77
CA ILE A 96 15.04 3.14 4.09
C ILE A 96 15.68 1.76 4.18
N ALA A 97 16.55 1.38 3.23
CA ALA A 97 17.22 0.07 3.25
C ALA A 97 18.14 -0.16 4.46
N ILE A 98 18.64 0.91 5.09
CA ILE A 98 19.50 0.83 6.27
C ILE A 98 18.69 0.93 7.57
N ALA A 99 17.79 1.91 7.67
CA ALA A 99 17.08 2.22 8.91
C ALA A 99 15.77 1.43 9.08
N ASN A 100 15.26 0.83 7.98
CA ASN A 100 13.98 0.13 7.89
C ASN A 100 12.81 0.82 8.64
N PRO A 101 12.59 2.13 8.44
CA PRO A 101 11.62 2.90 9.24
C PRO A 101 10.17 2.73 8.75
N VAL A 102 9.96 2.25 7.52
CA VAL A 102 8.66 2.09 6.89
C VAL A 102 8.68 0.79 6.07
N THR A 103 7.67 -0.05 6.25
CA THR A 103 7.51 -1.33 5.57
C THR A 103 7.12 -1.18 4.09
N ASP A 104 7.64 -2.10 3.28
CA ASP A 104 7.79 -2.02 1.83
C ASP A 104 6.50 -1.65 1.08
N CYS A 105 6.53 -0.50 0.42
CA CYS A 105 6.03 -0.43 -0.95
C CYS A 105 7.15 0.22 -1.76
N GLY A 106 7.76 -0.56 -2.68
CA GLY A 106 8.68 -0.01 -3.66
C GLY A 106 8.02 1.14 -4.43
N CYS A 107 8.79 1.88 -5.25
CA CYS A 107 8.25 3.01 -6.03
C CYS A 107 7.01 2.68 -6.89
N PHE A 108 6.61 1.42 -7.04
CA PHE A 108 5.43 0.99 -7.78
C PHE A 108 4.17 0.82 -6.92
N GLY A 109 4.18 1.20 -5.64
CA GLY A 109 3.03 0.99 -4.76
C GLY A 109 2.67 -0.48 -4.62
N ASP A 110 1.37 -0.78 -4.45
CA ASP A 110 0.86 -2.14 -4.22
C ASP A 110 0.95 -3.04 -5.48
N ALA A 111 1.25 -2.49 -6.66
CA ALA A 111 1.34 -3.29 -7.89
C ALA A 111 2.58 -4.18 -7.95
N LEU A 112 3.67 -3.80 -7.27
CA LEU A 112 4.90 -4.59 -7.21
C LEU A 112 5.58 -4.37 -5.86
N VAL A 113 5.31 -5.28 -4.93
CA VAL A 113 6.01 -5.36 -3.64
C VAL A 113 7.40 -5.94 -3.88
N ILE A 114 8.42 -5.15 -3.59
CA ILE A 114 9.85 -5.51 -3.69
C ILE A 114 10.51 -5.04 -2.40
N SER A 115 11.51 -5.78 -1.94
CA SER A 115 12.20 -5.45 -0.69
C SER A 115 12.89 -4.09 -0.76
N ASN A 116 13.15 -3.50 0.41
CA ASN A 116 13.85 -2.22 0.52
C ASN A 116 15.22 -2.22 -0.19
N TRP A 117 15.98 -3.32 -0.09
CA TRP A 117 17.26 -3.48 -0.78
C TRP A 117 17.12 -3.63 -2.30
N GLU A 118 16.14 -4.40 -2.78
CA GLU A 118 15.86 -4.52 -4.22
C GLU A 118 15.43 -3.18 -4.82
N THR A 119 14.62 -2.42 -4.08
CA THR A 119 14.22 -1.06 -4.45
C THR A 119 15.43 -0.14 -4.61
N PHE A 120 16.38 -0.20 -3.67
CA PHE A 120 17.62 0.57 -3.75
C PHE A 120 18.47 0.18 -4.96
N PHE A 121 18.68 -1.12 -5.23
CA PHE A 121 19.45 -1.58 -6.38
C PHE A 121 18.79 -1.20 -7.72
N LYS A 122 17.47 -1.32 -7.82
CA LYS A 122 16.71 -0.80 -8.96
C LYS A 122 16.97 0.68 -9.17
N ASN A 123 16.96 1.48 -8.11
CA ASN A 123 17.23 2.92 -8.19
C ASN A 123 18.67 3.23 -8.63
N ILE A 124 19.66 2.42 -8.24
CA ILE A 124 21.04 2.51 -8.77
C ILE A 124 21.05 2.30 -10.29
N VAL A 125 20.33 1.30 -10.80
CA VAL A 125 20.26 1.08 -12.26
C VAL A 125 19.59 2.27 -12.94
N LEU A 126 18.47 2.75 -12.41
CA LEU A 126 17.72 3.87 -12.99
C LEU A 126 18.51 5.19 -12.95
N ILE A 127 19.28 5.48 -11.91
CA ILE A 127 20.10 6.70 -11.85
C ILE A 127 21.26 6.66 -12.87
N ILE A 128 21.85 5.48 -13.12
CA ILE A 128 22.86 5.31 -14.18
C ILE A 128 22.23 5.58 -15.55
N LEU A 129 21.04 5.04 -15.82
CA LEU A 129 20.31 5.29 -17.07
C LEU A 129 19.93 6.78 -17.21
N ALA A 130 19.47 7.41 -16.12
CA ALA A 130 19.16 8.84 -16.08
C ALA A 130 20.41 9.69 -16.37
N PHE A 131 21.58 9.32 -15.85
CA PHE A 131 22.84 9.99 -16.16
C PHE A 131 23.22 9.88 -17.64
N ILE A 132 23.04 8.69 -18.25
CA ILE A 132 23.25 8.50 -19.70
C ILE A 132 22.34 9.44 -20.50
N ILE A 133 21.05 9.47 -20.17
CA ILE A 133 20.08 10.38 -20.82
C ILE A 133 20.52 11.83 -20.65
N PHE A 134 20.93 12.22 -19.44
CA PHE A 134 21.38 13.57 -19.14
C PHE A 134 22.62 13.97 -19.94
N HIS A 135 23.61 13.08 -20.03
CA HIS A 135 24.83 13.30 -20.81
C HIS A 135 24.51 13.51 -22.29
N TYR A 136 23.67 12.64 -22.87
CA TYR A 136 23.30 12.71 -24.29
C TYR A 136 22.11 13.62 -24.60
N ARG A 137 21.58 14.36 -23.61
CA ARG A 137 20.33 15.14 -23.73
C ARG A 137 20.29 16.08 -24.94
N LYS A 138 21.43 16.69 -25.28
CA LYS A 138 21.54 17.64 -26.40
C LYS A 138 21.46 16.98 -27.79
N THR A 139 21.70 15.67 -27.86
CA THR A 139 21.80 14.88 -29.11
C THR A 139 20.49 14.18 -29.51
N PHE A 140 19.44 14.27 -28.68
CA PHE A 140 18.13 13.74 -29.07
C PHE A 140 17.48 14.69 -30.06
N GLU A 141 17.31 14.22 -31.29
CA GLU A 141 16.55 14.91 -32.31
C GLU A 141 15.05 14.74 -32.02
N THR A 142 14.37 15.83 -31.67
CA THR A 142 12.92 15.83 -31.55
C THR A 142 12.32 15.89 -32.95
N LYS A 143 11.82 14.75 -33.45
CA LYS A 143 11.15 14.68 -34.77
C LYS A 143 9.73 15.27 -34.78
N SER A 144 9.17 15.55 -33.61
CA SER A 144 7.83 16.15 -33.47
C SER A 144 7.87 17.66 -33.64
N THR A 145 6.90 18.21 -34.36
CA THR A 145 6.61 19.65 -34.36
C THR A 145 6.26 20.12 -32.95
N ILE A 146 6.63 21.35 -32.60
CA ILE A 146 6.37 21.95 -31.27
C ILE A 146 4.88 21.88 -30.89
N LYS A 147 3.99 22.11 -31.86
CA LYS A 147 2.52 22.04 -31.66
C LYS A 147 2.05 20.65 -31.25
N LEU A 148 2.49 19.61 -31.96
CA LEU A 148 2.11 18.22 -31.68
C LEU A 148 2.64 17.77 -30.31
N SER A 149 3.89 18.15 -29.99
CA SER A 149 4.51 17.83 -28.69
C SER A 149 3.80 18.52 -27.52
N ASN A 150 3.36 19.77 -27.69
CA ASN A 150 2.57 20.47 -26.67
C ASN A 150 1.17 19.86 -26.51
N ALA A 151 0.50 19.52 -27.62
CA ALA A 151 -0.81 18.86 -27.59
C ALA A 151 -0.76 17.51 -26.88
N ALA A 152 0.23 16.67 -27.21
CA ALA A 152 0.44 15.38 -26.54
C ALA A 152 0.71 15.55 -25.04
N GLY A 153 1.47 16.58 -24.64
CA GLY A 153 1.67 16.94 -23.24
C GLY A 153 0.34 17.27 -22.54
N ILE A 154 -0.45 18.18 -23.11
CA ILE A 154 -1.75 18.58 -22.55
C ILE A 154 -2.70 17.38 -22.41
N ILE A 155 -2.81 16.55 -23.44
CA ILE A 155 -3.63 15.33 -23.41
C ILE A 155 -3.18 14.39 -22.30
N SER A 156 -1.87 14.19 -22.13
CA SER A 156 -1.32 13.34 -21.07
C SER A 156 -1.68 13.86 -19.67
N VAL A 157 -1.66 15.18 -19.47
CA VAL A 157 -2.09 15.82 -18.21
C VAL A 157 -3.58 15.58 -17.96
N ILE A 158 -4.43 15.83 -18.96
CA ILE A 158 -5.89 15.65 -18.83
C ILE A 158 -6.23 14.20 -18.50
N ILE A 159 -5.62 13.24 -19.20
CA ILE A 159 -5.83 11.81 -18.95
C ILE A 159 -5.40 11.44 -17.53
N TYR A 160 -4.21 11.88 -17.11
CA TYR A 160 -3.68 11.58 -15.78
C TYR A 160 -4.59 12.10 -14.66
N PHE A 161 -4.94 13.39 -14.70
CA PHE A 161 -5.83 13.97 -13.69
C PHE A 161 -7.25 13.41 -13.76
N GLY A 162 -7.74 13.03 -14.95
CA GLY A 162 -8.99 12.30 -15.11
C GLY A 162 -9.00 10.98 -14.34
N PHE A 163 -7.93 10.18 -14.45
CA PHE A 163 -7.78 8.94 -13.69
C PHE A 163 -7.67 9.17 -12.18
N VAL A 164 -6.91 10.18 -11.75
CA VAL A 164 -6.76 10.50 -10.31
C VAL A 164 -8.09 10.93 -9.72
N ILE A 165 -8.81 11.84 -10.38
CA ILE A 165 -10.12 12.33 -9.92
C ILE A 165 -11.14 11.20 -9.91
N PHE A 166 -11.14 10.35 -10.95
CA PHE A 166 -12.00 9.17 -10.98
C PHE A 166 -11.68 8.25 -9.79
N SER A 167 -10.41 7.87 -9.59
CA SER A 167 -10.01 6.92 -8.54
C SER A 167 -10.07 7.50 -7.12
N TYR A 168 -10.27 8.81 -6.98
CA TYR A 168 -10.57 9.45 -5.70
C TYR A 168 -12.07 9.45 -5.39
N ASN A 169 -12.93 9.64 -6.41
CA ASN A 169 -14.38 9.67 -6.23
C ASN A 169 -15.05 8.30 -6.42
N HIS A 170 -14.32 7.35 -6.98
CA HIS A 170 -14.68 5.97 -7.23
C HIS A 170 -13.51 5.09 -6.82
N LEU A 171 -13.73 3.79 -6.60
CA LEU A 171 -12.62 2.89 -6.30
C LEU A 171 -11.61 2.84 -7.46
N PRO A 172 -10.32 2.57 -7.16
CA PRO A 172 -9.31 2.37 -8.19
C PRO A 172 -9.75 1.35 -9.24
N VAL A 173 -9.58 1.69 -10.52
CA VAL A 173 -9.96 0.83 -11.66
C VAL A 173 -9.26 -0.53 -11.58
N PHE A 174 -8.02 -0.53 -11.10
CA PHE A 174 -7.24 -1.74 -10.84
C PHE A 174 -6.92 -1.81 -9.35
N ASP A 175 -7.39 -2.88 -8.71
CA ASP A 175 -7.08 -3.17 -7.32
C ASP A 175 -5.93 -4.17 -7.24
N PHE A 176 -4.74 -3.68 -6.85
CA PHE A 176 -3.55 -4.51 -6.67
C PHE A 176 -3.42 -5.06 -5.24
N ARG A 177 -4.32 -4.67 -4.33
CA ARG A 177 -4.27 -5.03 -2.91
C ARG A 177 -4.76 -6.47 -2.69
N PRO A 178 -4.43 -7.07 -1.53
CA PRO A 178 -4.85 -8.43 -1.19
C PRO A 178 -6.39 -8.62 -1.21
N TYR A 179 -7.15 -7.57 -0.86
CA TYR A 179 -8.61 -7.59 -0.77
C TYR A 179 -9.34 -7.29 -2.09
N LYS A 180 -8.81 -7.69 -3.25
CA LYS A 180 -9.50 -7.49 -4.53
C LYS A 180 -10.73 -8.40 -4.66
N VAL A 181 -11.69 -8.00 -5.49
CA VAL A 181 -12.88 -8.81 -5.78
C VAL A 181 -12.47 -10.18 -6.36
N GLY A 182 -13.07 -11.25 -5.84
CA GLY A 182 -12.80 -12.64 -6.19
C GLY A 182 -11.81 -13.36 -5.29
N VAL A 183 -11.17 -12.66 -4.34
CA VAL A 183 -10.26 -13.28 -3.35
C VAL A 183 -11.04 -13.84 -2.17
N ASN A 184 -10.67 -15.05 -1.73
CA ASN A 184 -11.12 -15.61 -0.46
C ASN A 184 -10.19 -15.17 0.68
N ILE A 185 -10.78 -14.55 1.70
CA ILE A 185 -10.06 -13.98 2.85
C ILE A 185 -9.42 -15.09 3.67
N SER A 186 -10.16 -16.15 4.00
CA SER A 186 -9.68 -17.29 4.80
C SER A 186 -8.50 -17.99 4.11
N GLU A 187 -8.61 -18.26 2.82
CA GLU A 187 -7.51 -18.86 2.04
C GLU A 187 -6.28 -17.94 2.00
N SER A 188 -6.48 -16.62 1.90
CA SER A 188 -5.40 -15.63 1.83
C SER A 188 -4.75 -15.31 3.19
N MET A 189 -5.38 -15.75 4.29
CA MET A 189 -4.81 -15.74 5.63
C MET A 189 -4.03 -17.01 5.94
N SER A 190 -4.23 -18.07 5.15
CA SER A 190 -3.58 -19.36 5.40
C SER A 190 -2.10 -19.34 5.00
N VAL A 191 -1.26 -19.96 5.83
CA VAL A 191 0.15 -20.21 5.54
C VAL A 191 0.27 -21.59 4.88
N PRO A 192 0.82 -21.69 3.66
CA PRO A 192 1.04 -22.98 3.00
C PRO A 192 1.93 -23.91 3.83
N ALA A 193 1.68 -25.22 3.80
CA ALA A 193 2.44 -26.19 4.59
C ALA A 193 3.95 -26.24 4.26
N ASP A 194 4.31 -25.90 3.02
CA ASP A 194 5.71 -25.86 2.54
C ASP A 194 6.36 -24.46 2.68
N ALA A 195 5.68 -23.53 3.35
CA ALA A 195 6.12 -22.16 3.41
C ALA A 195 7.35 -21.99 4.34
N PRO A 196 8.32 -21.12 3.98
CA PRO A 196 9.47 -20.85 4.83
C PRO A 196 9.03 -20.39 6.23
N ILE A 197 9.59 -21.02 7.26
CA ILE A 197 9.32 -20.63 8.65
C ILE A 197 10.28 -19.51 9.04
N GLU A 198 9.77 -18.56 9.81
CA GLU A 198 10.57 -17.50 10.41
C GLU A 198 11.68 -18.13 11.26
N THR A 199 12.94 -17.81 10.96
CA THR A 199 14.09 -18.41 11.65
C THR A 199 15.04 -17.34 12.16
N TYR A 200 15.29 -17.43 13.47
CA TYR A 200 16.19 -16.56 14.19
C TYR A 200 17.54 -17.24 14.40
N LYS A 201 18.62 -16.46 14.32
CA LYS A 201 19.95 -16.90 14.75
C LYS A 201 20.37 -16.10 15.96
N ASN A 202 20.45 -16.76 17.10
CA ASN A 202 20.98 -16.14 18.31
C ASN A 202 22.49 -16.29 18.39
N THR A 203 23.18 -15.15 18.53
CA THR A 203 24.61 -15.09 18.84
C THR A 203 24.78 -14.60 20.27
N PHE A 204 25.32 -15.45 21.14
CA PHE A 204 25.56 -15.14 22.54
C PHE A 204 26.94 -14.54 22.74
N TYR A 205 27.03 -13.52 23.59
CA TYR A 205 28.27 -12.87 23.98
C TYR A 205 28.52 -13.21 25.45
N TYR A 206 29.63 -13.88 25.71
CA TYR A 206 30.08 -14.20 27.07
C TYR A 206 31.45 -13.55 27.33
N LYS A 207 31.56 -12.93 28.50
CA LYS A 207 32.79 -12.34 28.99
C LYS A 207 33.55 -13.35 29.82
N ASN A 208 34.83 -13.54 29.50
CA ASN A 208 35.68 -14.42 30.29
C ASN A 208 36.10 -13.74 31.60
N LYS A 209 35.75 -14.31 32.76
CA LYS A 209 36.01 -13.70 34.08
C LYS A 209 37.50 -13.55 34.42
N LYS A 210 38.37 -14.37 33.81
CA LYS A 210 39.83 -14.36 34.07
C LYS A 210 40.58 -13.36 33.21
N THR A 211 40.11 -13.11 31.99
CA THR A 211 40.82 -12.27 30.99
C THR A 211 40.07 -10.99 30.64
N GLY A 212 38.81 -10.85 31.06
CA GLY A 212 37.94 -9.72 30.76
C GLY A 212 37.48 -9.63 29.29
N LYS A 213 37.91 -10.56 28.42
CA LYS A 213 37.60 -10.54 26.98
C LYS A 213 36.23 -11.15 26.67
N VAL A 214 35.50 -10.51 25.78
CA VAL A 214 34.19 -10.95 25.28
C VAL A 214 34.37 -11.89 24.09
N LYS A 215 33.68 -13.02 24.08
CA LYS A 215 33.71 -14.00 22.99
C LYS A 215 32.28 -14.32 22.52
N LYS A 216 32.12 -14.49 21.22
CA LYS A 216 30.87 -14.86 20.55
C LYS A 216 30.68 -16.38 20.55
N PHE A 217 29.47 -16.84 20.80
CA PHE A 217 29.05 -18.23 20.81
C PHE A 217 27.72 -18.40 20.07
N SER A 218 27.50 -19.56 19.44
CA SER A 218 26.22 -19.93 18.83
C SER A 218 25.37 -20.75 19.79
N GLU A 219 24.09 -20.95 19.45
CA GLU A 219 23.17 -21.85 20.19
C GLU A 219 23.70 -23.27 20.40
N GLN A 220 24.60 -23.77 19.54
CA GLN A 220 25.17 -25.12 19.71
C GLN A 220 26.37 -25.16 20.67
N ASN A 221 26.99 -24.02 20.98
CA ASN A 221 28.31 -23.98 21.62
C ASN A 221 28.43 -22.89 22.71
N TYR A 222 27.32 -22.43 23.28
CA TYR A 222 27.34 -21.40 24.30
C TYR A 222 27.62 -21.99 25.69
N PRO A 223 28.54 -21.39 26.48
CA PRO A 223 29.06 -21.99 27.71
C PRO A 223 28.17 -21.74 28.93
N TRP A 224 26.86 -22.03 28.85
CA TRP A 224 25.93 -21.73 29.94
C TRP A 224 26.20 -22.50 31.23
N GLN A 225 26.80 -23.69 31.13
CA GLN A 225 27.17 -24.53 32.27
C GLN A 225 28.51 -24.13 32.91
N ASP A 226 29.38 -23.42 32.19
CA ASP A 226 30.70 -22.99 32.69
C ASP A 226 30.62 -21.61 33.33
N THR A 227 29.94 -21.56 34.48
CA THR A 227 29.74 -20.34 35.29
C THR A 227 31.03 -19.86 36.00
N ILE A 228 32.08 -20.70 36.00
CA ILE A 228 33.37 -20.42 36.63
C ILE A 228 34.25 -19.57 35.72
N ASN A 229 34.29 -19.85 34.42
CA ASN A 229 35.15 -19.11 33.49
C ASN A 229 34.42 -18.03 32.69
N TRP A 230 33.10 -18.13 32.54
CA TRP A 230 32.32 -17.26 31.67
C TRP A 230 31.17 -16.57 32.40
N GLU A 231 30.91 -15.33 32.02
CA GLU A 231 29.80 -14.49 32.46
C GLU A 231 28.98 -14.10 31.25
N TYR A 232 27.65 -14.25 31.31
CA TYR A 232 26.77 -13.82 30.25
C TYR A 232 26.78 -12.30 30.15
N GLU A 233 26.90 -11.76 28.94
CA GLU A 233 26.92 -10.32 28.71
C GLU A 233 25.70 -9.89 27.90
N SER A 234 25.48 -10.48 26.73
CA SER A 234 24.33 -10.15 25.88
C SER A 234 24.02 -11.24 24.86
N ILE A 235 22.84 -11.14 24.26
CA ILE A 235 22.41 -11.94 23.12
C ILE A 235 22.11 -10.98 21.97
N GLU A 236 22.62 -11.31 20.79
CA GLU A 236 22.26 -10.64 19.55
C GLU A 236 21.44 -11.63 18.73
N THR A 237 20.13 -11.39 18.69
CA THR A 237 19.19 -12.15 17.87
C THR A 237 19.13 -11.51 16.49
N LYS A 238 19.49 -12.26 15.45
CA LYS A 238 19.39 -11.80 14.07
C LYS A 238 18.36 -12.64 13.33
N LEU A 239 17.32 -12.01 12.81
CA LEU A 239 16.37 -12.63 11.89
C LEU A 239 17.12 -13.05 10.61
N ILE A 240 17.07 -14.33 10.27
CA ILE A 240 17.74 -14.89 9.08
C ILE A 240 16.75 -15.07 7.93
N ASN A 241 15.50 -15.42 8.27
CA ASN A 241 14.42 -15.57 7.33
C ASN A 241 13.16 -15.01 7.98
N GLU A 242 12.52 -14.04 7.33
CA GLU A 242 11.24 -13.45 7.76
C GLU A 242 10.09 -14.45 7.70
N GLY A 243 10.29 -15.60 7.03
CA GLY A 243 9.24 -16.59 6.83
C GLY A 243 8.25 -16.15 5.75
N TYR A 244 7.22 -16.95 5.52
CA TYR A 244 6.12 -16.57 4.63
C TYR A 244 5.07 -15.79 5.41
N GLU A 245 4.92 -14.52 5.05
CA GLU A 245 3.81 -13.70 5.51
C GLU A 245 2.63 -13.86 4.54
N PRO A 246 1.43 -14.26 5.01
CA PRO A 246 0.28 -14.40 4.15
C PRO A 246 -0.16 -13.03 3.59
N PRO A 247 -0.72 -12.98 2.37
CA PRO A 247 -1.19 -11.72 1.78
C PRO A 247 -2.15 -10.92 2.67
N ILE A 248 -2.90 -11.61 3.53
CA ILE A 248 -3.73 -11.01 4.58
C ILE A 248 -3.22 -11.55 5.93
N HIS A 249 -2.64 -10.69 6.77
CA HIS A 249 -2.07 -11.09 8.07
C HIS A 249 -2.62 -10.33 9.29
N ASP A 250 -3.26 -9.17 9.08
CA ASP A 250 -3.72 -8.28 10.17
C ASP A 250 -5.24 -8.06 10.17
N PHE A 251 -6.01 -8.99 9.58
CA PHE A 251 -7.46 -8.85 9.54
C PHE A 251 -8.12 -9.47 10.76
N THR A 252 -8.61 -8.60 11.64
CA THR A 252 -9.39 -8.96 12.82
C THR A 252 -10.73 -8.24 12.82
N MET A 253 -11.71 -8.83 13.51
CA MET A 253 -12.97 -8.18 13.83
C MET A 253 -13.17 -8.33 15.33
N ASP A 254 -12.77 -7.33 16.09
CA ASP A 254 -12.71 -7.41 17.55
C ASP A 254 -13.96 -6.75 18.17
N THR A 255 -14.60 -7.46 19.10
CA THR A 255 -15.71 -6.93 19.90
C THR A 255 -15.20 -5.91 20.92
N PRO A 256 -16.09 -5.15 21.58
CA PRO A 256 -15.70 -4.25 22.67
C PRO A 256 -15.00 -4.97 23.84
N GLU A 257 -15.29 -6.25 24.03
CA GLU A 257 -14.66 -7.13 25.03
C GLU A 257 -13.28 -7.65 24.60
N GLY A 258 -12.90 -7.44 23.33
CA GLY A 258 -11.63 -7.88 22.76
C GLY A 258 -11.66 -9.29 22.17
N ASP A 259 -12.85 -9.87 21.98
CA ASP A 259 -12.99 -11.18 21.33
C ASP A 259 -12.97 -11.02 19.81
N ASN A 260 -12.20 -11.85 19.11
CA ASN A 260 -12.17 -11.85 17.65
C ASN A 260 -13.30 -12.73 17.09
N VAL A 261 -14.20 -12.13 16.33
CA VAL A 261 -15.40 -12.76 15.76
C VAL A 261 -15.35 -12.93 14.24
N ILE A 262 -14.17 -12.78 13.62
CA ILE A 262 -14.02 -12.86 12.16
C ILE A 262 -14.59 -14.17 11.58
N ASP A 263 -14.33 -15.30 12.24
CA ASP A 263 -14.71 -16.63 11.78
C ASP A 263 -16.21 -16.79 11.60
N PHE A 264 -17.01 -16.07 12.41
CA PHE A 264 -18.47 -16.09 12.32
C PHE A 264 -18.96 -15.50 10.98
N PHE A 265 -18.33 -14.42 10.52
CA PHE A 265 -18.73 -13.71 9.30
C PHE A 265 -18.11 -14.28 8.03
N ILE A 266 -16.84 -14.72 8.08
CA ILE A 266 -16.17 -15.25 6.89
C ILE A 266 -16.67 -16.65 6.51
N HIS A 267 -17.18 -17.44 7.46
CA HIS A 267 -17.72 -18.77 7.17
C HIS A 267 -19.24 -18.78 6.93
N ASP A 268 -19.89 -17.62 6.93
CA ASP A 268 -21.30 -17.53 6.59
C ASP A 268 -21.52 -17.88 5.10
N GLU A 269 -22.43 -18.82 4.84
CA GLU A 269 -22.81 -19.22 3.48
C GLU A 269 -23.68 -18.15 2.78
N ASN A 270 -24.29 -17.25 3.56
CA ASN A 270 -25.04 -16.11 3.08
C ASN A 270 -24.13 -14.92 2.74
N TYR A 271 -24.76 -13.85 2.25
CA TYR A 271 -24.08 -12.59 2.00
C TYR A 271 -23.85 -11.87 3.34
N VAL A 272 -22.61 -11.43 3.55
CA VAL A 272 -22.25 -10.53 4.65
C VAL A 272 -21.80 -9.20 4.06
N PHE A 273 -22.48 -8.13 4.45
CA PHE A 273 -22.14 -6.77 4.09
C PHE A 273 -21.32 -6.13 5.20
N ILE A 274 -20.23 -5.47 4.82
CA ILE A 274 -19.29 -4.85 5.73
C ILE A 274 -19.10 -3.40 5.29
N MET A 275 -19.63 -2.47 6.09
CA MET A 275 -19.33 -1.04 5.98
C MET A 275 -17.96 -0.79 6.61
N VAL A 276 -16.98 -0.41 5.81
CA VAL A 276 -15.61 -0.15 6.25
C VAL A 276 -15.40 1.34 6.37
N ALA A 277 -15.08 1.83 7.57
CA ALA A 277 -14.77 3.22 7.82
C ALA A 277 -13.55 3.32 8.73
N TYR A 278 -12.38 3.70 8.21
CA TYR A 278 -11.15 3.74 9.02
C TYR A 278 -11.18 4.85 10.09
N ASP A 279 -12.01 5.88 9.94
CA ASP A 279 -12.14 6.95 10.94
C ASP A 279 -13.53 7.59 10.80
N LEU A 280 -14.40 7.35 11.79
CA LEU A 280 -15.78 7.84 11.77
C LEU A 280 -15.87 9.37 11.78
N SER A 281 -14.89 10.08 12.34
CA SER A 281 -14.86 11.54 12.33
C SER A 281 -14.61 12.12 10.92
N LYS A 282 -14.01 11.32 10.04
CA LYS A 282 -13.71 11.66 8.63
C LYS A 282 -14.67 10.99 7.64
N THR A 283 -15.65 10.25 8.14
CA THR A 283 -16.60 9.50 7.31
C THR A 283 -17.56 10.45 6.60
N SER A 284 -17.71 10.27 5.30
CA SER A 284 -18.70 11.02 4.53
C SER A 284 -20.12 10.56 4.86
N THR A 285 -20.98 11.50 5.21
CA THR A 285 -22.37 11.22 5.61
C THR A 285 -23.38 11.31 4.44
N SER A 286 -22.93 11.65 3.23
CA SER A 286 -23.82 11.98 2.11
C SER A 286 -24.69 10.82 1.63
N GLU A 287 -24.20 9.58 1.72
CA GLU A 287 -24.87 8.40 1.18
C GLU A 287 -25.30 7.41 2.28
N ILE A 288 -25.31 7.86 3.54
CA ILE A 288 -25.75 7.04 4.69
C ILE A 288 -27.17 6.52 4.50
N SER A 289 -28.06 7.30 3.88
CA SER A 289 -29.43 6.86 3.60
C SER A 289 -29.48 5.60 2.72
N LYS A 290 -28.60 5.47 1.72
CA LYS A 290 -28.52 4.27 0.87
C LYS A 290 -27.96 3.08 1.64
N ILE A 291 -26.96 3.32 2.49
CA ILE A 291 -26.40 2.29 3.37
C ILE A 291 -27.47 1.77 4.31
N ASN A 292 -28.29 2.66 4.88
CA ASN A 292 -29.40 2.30 5.76
C ASN A 292 -30.46 1.46 5.03
N GLU A 293 -30.89 1.89 3.84
CA GLU A 293 -31.82 1.13 2.99
C GLU A 293 -31.28 -0.28 2.70
N LEU A 294 -30.00 -0.39 2.34
CA LEU A 294 -29.37 -1.68 2.07
C LEU A 294 -29.25 -2.54 3.33
N ALA A 295 -28.97 -1.95 4.50
CA ALA A 295 -28.88 -2.66 5.77
C ALA A 295 -30.22 -3.21 6.22
N LEU A 296 -31.31 -2.44 6.08
CA LEU A 296 -32.67 -2.91 6.37
C LEU A 296 -33.06 -4.06 5.44
N TRP A 297 -32.83 -3.91 4.14
CA TRP A 297 -33.08 -4.97 3.17
C TRP A 297 -32.25 -6.24 3.43
N ALA A 298 -30.98 -6.08 3.83
CA ALA A 298 -30.13 -7.20 4.21
C ALA A 298 -30.72 -7.95 5.41
N GLY A 299 -31.16 -7.23 6.45
CA GLY A 299 -31.84 -7.80 7.60
C GLY A 299 -33.12 -8.58 7.23
N ASP A 300 -33.96 -8.02 6.35
CA ASP A 300 -35.18 -8.68 5.86
C ASP A 300 -34.88 -9.99 5.09
N ASN A 301 -33.71 -10.10 4.47
CA ASN A 301 -33.26 -11.30 3.74
C ASN A 301 -32.34 -12.21 4.58
N SER A 302 -32.20 -11.96 5.89
CA SER A 302 -31.31 -12.70 6.78
C SER A 302 -29.82 -12.65 6.39
N PHE A 303 -29.40 -11.57 5.73
CA PHE A 303 -28.01 -11.26 5.44
C PHE A 303 -27.42 -10.40 6.57
N SER A 304 -26.22 -10.74 7.02
CA SER A 304 -25.54 -9.93 8.03
C SER A 304 -25.06 -8.61 7.44
N PHE A 305 -25.24 -7.52 8.19
CA PHE A 305 -24.70 -6.21 7.85
C PHE A 305 -23.98 -5.64 9.07
N ILE A 306 -22.67 -5.46 8.95
CA ILE A 306 -21.80 -5.01 10.04
C ILE A 306 -20.96 -3.80 9.62
N GLY A 307 -20.42 -3.09 10.59
CA GLY A 307 -19.45 -2.02 10.41
C GLY A 307 -18.07 -2.41 10.92
N LEU A 308 -17.00 -1.96 10.27
CA LEU A 308 -15.63 -2.04 10.76
C LEU A 308 -15.03 -0.65 10.87
N THR A 309 -14.41 -0.35 12.01
CA THR A 309 -13.73 0.91 12.26
C THR A 309 -12.53 0.75 13.19
N SER A 310 -11.58 1.68 13.12
CA SER A 310 -10.53 1.80 14.14
C SER A 310 -10.86 2.88 15.18
N THR A 311 -12.02 3.54 15.05
CA THR A 311 -12.54 4.50 16.02
C THR A 311 -13.01 3.79 17.29
N ALA A 312 -12.86 4.45 18.44
CA ALA A 312 -13.26 3.89 19.74
C ALA A 312 -14.79 3.61 19.81
N PHE A 313 -15.16 2.61 20.60
CA PHE A 313 -16.54 2.10 20.68
C PHE A 313 -17.59 3.16 21.10
N ASP A 314 -17.24 4.04 22.03
CA ASP A 314 -18.15 5.11 22.47
C ASP A 314 -18.47 6.09 21.34
N GLU A 315 -17.46 6.41 20.52
CA GLU A 315 -17.62 7.28 19.35
C GLU A 315 -18.38 6.58 18.22
N SER A 316 -18.17 5.26 18.02
CA SER A 316 -18.97 4.51 17.04
C SER A 316 -20.45 4.41 17.43
N ASN A 317 -20.76 4.25 18.71
CA ASN A 317 -22.14 4.25 19.19
C ASN A 317 -22.81 5.62 19.07
N ALA A 318 -22.07 6.70 19.31
CA ALA A 318 -22.54 8.05 19.06
C ALA A 318 -22.87 8.25 17.58
N PHE A 319 -22.00 7.78 16.68
CA PHE A 319 -22.23 7.83 15.23
C PHE A 319 -23.46 7.03 14.80
N LEU A 320 -23.67 5.81 15.34
CA LEU A 320 -24.88 5.02 15.07
C LEU A 320 -26.15 5.73 15.54
N SER A 321 -26.09 6.37 16.72
CA SER A 321 -27.22 7.13 17.28
C SER A 321 -27.58 8.36 16.46
N GLU A 322 -26.58 9.04 15.89
CA GLU A 322 -26.77 10.20 15.02
C GLU A 322 -27.32 9.80 13.64
N THR A 323 -26.82 8.70 13.10
CA THR A 323 -27.11 8.27 11.72
C THR A 323 -28.34 7.37 11.60
N GLY A 324 -28.74 6.70 12.68
CA GLY A 324 -29.85 5.74 12.71
C GLY A 324 -29.57 4.46 11.92
N LEU A 325 -28.29 4.10 11.75
CA LEU A 325 -27.89 2.88 11.04
C LEU A 325 -28.17 1.64 11.91
N PRO A 326 -28.89 0.62 11.38
CA PRO A 326 -29.23 -0.59 12.11
C PRO A 326 -28.10 -1.64 12.01
N ILE A 327 -26.88 -1.25 12.37
CA ILE A 327 -25.68 -2.11 12.25
C ILE A 327 -24.89 -2.08 13.55
N GLU A 328 -24.02 -3.07 13.74
CA GLU A 328 -23.06 -3.13 14.83
C GLU A 328 -21.64 -2.89 14.30
N PHE A 329 -20.83 -2.11 15.03
CA PHE A 329 -19.44 -1.85 14.70
C PHE A 329 -18.51 -2.80 15.45
N PHE A 330 -17.54 -3.37 14.72
CA PHE A 330 -16.40 -4.09 15.28
C PHE A 330 -15.11 -3.30 15.03
N THR A 331 -14.11 -3.54 15.88
CA THR A 331 -12.82 -2.85 15.80
C THR A 331 -11.88 -3.61 14.89
N CYS A 332 -11.12 -2.87 14.08
CA CYS A 332 -10.06 -3.40 13.23
C CYS A 332 -8.96 -2.32 13.07
N ASP A 333 -7.73 -2.73 12.76
CA ASP A 333 -6.61 -1.81 12.59
C ASP A 333 -6.83 -0.81 11.43
N GLU A 334 -6.42 0.44 11.62
CA GLU A 334 -6.63 1.53 10.67
C GLU A 334 -5.92 1.27 9.32
N ILE A 335 -4.71 0.69 9.36
CA ILE A 335 -3.90 0.38 8.17
C ILE A 335 -4.58 -0.76 7.40
N THR A 336 -5.09 -1.77 8.12
CA THR A 336 -5.88 -2.85 7.53
C THR A 336 -7.12 -2.29 6.82
N LEU A 337 -7.90 -1.43 7.46
CA LEU A 337 -9.10 -0.83 6.87
C LEU A 337 -8.80 0.02 5.62
N LYS A 338 -7.72 0.82 5.66
CA LYS A 338 -7.23 1.57 4.50
C LYS A 338 -6.78 0.66 3.36
N THR A 339 -6.25 -0.51 3.67
CA THR A 339 -5.82 -1.53 2.69
C THR A 339 -7.02 -2.25 2.09
N ILE A 340 -8.04 -2.51 2.90
CA ILE A 340 -9.29 -3.13 2.49
C ILE A 340 -10.00 -2.26 1.44
N ILE A 341 -10.21 -0.97 1.69
CA ILE A 341 -10.92 -0.10 0.75
C ILE A 341 -10.41 1.34 0.76
N ARG A 342 -10.31 1.97 -0.43
CA ARG A 342 -9.89 3.38 -0.59
C ARG A 342 -11.10 4.31 -0.50
N SER A 343 -11.93 4.14 0.52
CA SER A 343 -13.12 4.97 0.76
C SER A 343 -13.46 5.04 2.24
N ASN A 344 -14.10 6.14 2.68
CA ASN A 344 -14.50 6.35 4.07
C ASN A 344 -15.87 7.06 4.12
N PRO A 345 -16.99 6.32 4.20
CA PRO A 345 -17.06 4.86 4.31
C PRO A 345 -16.97 4.19 2.94
N GLY A 346 -16.55 2.93 2.90
CA GLY A 346 -16.72 2.04 1.75
C GLY A 346 -17.57 0.83 2.12
N LEU A 347 -18.10 0.14 1.13
CA LEU A 347 -18.88 -1.09 1.35
C LEU A 347 -18.19 -2.28 0.70
N ILE A 348 -18.17 -3.40 1.40
CA ILE A 348 -17.74 -4.70 0.89
C ILE A 348 -18.86 -5.69 1.10
N ALA A 349 -19.05 -6.57 0.14
CA ALA A 349 -19.87 -7.75 0.33
C ALA A 349 -18.98 -8.99 0.18
N ILE A 350 -19.16 -9.94 1.09
CA ILE A 350 -18.49 -11.24 1.07
C ILE A 350 -19.54 -12.35 1.11
N LYS A 351 -19.17 -13.53 0.61
CA LYS A 351 -19.97 -14.75 0.70
C LYS A 351 -19.03 -15.95 0.86
N ASN A 352 -19.20 -16.74 1.92
CA ASN A 352 -18.31 -17.85 2.27
C ASN A 352 -16.82 -17.45 2.15
N GLY A 353 -16.47 -16.32 2.75
CA GLY A 353 -15.12 -15.77 2.81
C GLY A 353 -14.64 -15.09 1.53
N THR A 354 -15.39 -15.19 0.43
CA THR A 354 -15.00 -14.64 -0.87
C THR A 354 -15.56 -13.24 -1.07
N ILE A 355 -14.72 -12.28 -1.42
CA ILE A 355 -15.13 -10.92 -1.73
C ILE A 355 -15.85 -10.90 -3.08
N ILE A 356 -17.16 -10.63 -3.07
CA ILE A 356 -17.98 -10.60 -4.29
C ILE A 356 -18.08 -9.21 -4.91
N GLY A 357 -17.87 -8.16 -4.11
CA GLY A 357 -18.06 -6.78 -4.54
C GLY A 357 -17.53 -5.79 -3.52
N LYS A 358 -17.12 -4.63 -4.05
CA LYS A 358 -16.59 -3.49 -3.30
C LYS A 358 -17.12 -2.22 -3.94
N TRP A 359 -17.50 -1.26 -3.11
CA TRP A 359 -18.09 0.00 -3.56
C TRP A 359 -17.53 1.18 -2.79
N HIS A 360 -17.23 2.25 -3.51
CA HIS A 360 -16.96 3.55 -2.92
C HIS A 360 -18.25 4.11 -2.30
N ASN A 361 -18.15 5.05 -1.36
CA ASN A 361 -19.32 5.77 -0.82
C ASN A 361 -20.28 6.30 -1.91
N ASN A 362 -19.72 6.76 -3.03
CA ASN A 362 -20.51 7.32 -4.15
C ASN A 362 -21.19 6.25 -5.03
N ASP A 363 -20.80 4.98 -4.87
CA ASP A 363 -21.19 3.87 -5.75
C ASP A 363 -21.98 2.79 -4.99
N ILE A 364 -22.48 3.09 -3.79
CA ILE A 364 -23.25 2.13 -2.98
C ILE A 364 -24.48 1.65 -3.78
N PRO A 365 -24.62 0.33 -4.02
CA PRO A 365 -25.69 -0.20 -4.83
C PRO A 365 -27.03 -0.14 -4.09
N SER A 366 -28.11 0.01 -4.84
CA SER A 366 -29.45 -0.22 -4.28
C SER A 366 -29.71 -1.72 -4.08
N PRO A 367 -30.68 -2.11 -3.23
CA PRO A 367 -31.12 -3.50 -3.08
C PRO A 367 -31.47 -4.17 -4.42
N GLU A 368 -32.13 -3.44 -5.32
CA GLU A 368 -32.50 -3.94 -6.65
C GLU A 368 -31.27 -4.20 -7.53
N GLU A 369 -30.32 -3.26 -7.56
CA GLU A 369 -29.08 -3.40 -8.32
C GLU A 369 -28.26 -4.58 -7.82
N PHE A 370 -28.15 -4.74 -6.50
CA PHE A 370 -27.45 -5.86 -5.90
C PHE A 370 -28.14 -7.19 -6.25
N SER A 371 -29.45 -7.28 -6.07
CA SER A 371 -30.25 -8.48 -6.36
C SER A 371 -30.11 -8.91 -7.82
N ASN A 372 -30.24 -7.96 -8.75
CA ASN A 372 -30.12 -8.22 -10.18
C ASN A 372 -28.72 -8.72 -10.59
N LYS A 373 -27.68 -8.23 -9.91
CA LYS A 373 -26.29 -8.58 -10.25
C LYS A 373 -25.82 -9.88 -9.62
N PHE A 374 -26.24 -10.17 -8.38
CA PHE A 374 -25.67 -11.24 -7.56
C PHE A 374 -26.64 -12.32 -7.10
N LEU A 375 -27.94 -12.03 -6.97
CA LEU A 375 -28.95 -13.00 -6.52
C LEU A 375 -29.69 -13.68 -7.69
N ASN A 376 -29.94 -12.92 -8.77
CA ASN A 376 -30.72 -13.39 -9.91
C ASN A 376 -29.88 -14.12 -10.99
N LYS A 377 -28.73 -14.70 -10.61
CA LYS A 377 -27.80 -15.37 -11.54
C LYS A 377 -27.65 -16.86 -11.30
#